data_AF-A0A9E5DBM8-F1
#
_entry.id   AF-A0A9E5DBM8-F1
#
_cell.length_a   1.000
_cell.length_b   1.000
_cell.length_c   1.000
_cell.angle_alpha   90.00
_cell.angle_beta   90.00
_cell.angle_gamma   90.00
#
_symmetry.space_group_name_H-M   'P 1'
#
loop_
_entity.id
_entity.type
_entity.pdbx_description
1 polymer ?
#
loop_
_entity_poly.entity_id
_entity_poly.type
_entity_poly.pdbx_seq_one_letter_code
_entity_poly.pdbx_strand_id
1 'polypeptide(L)'
;MKRKMKLVNDSRAVSPVIGVMLMVVVTVVLAAAVSSSSQGILDGTEQTPSAVFSAEIVKDINAKMGPTEGTMSYVNIKHISGDSIDTKDLMIITENPKARGGNGFREIYPNQVNTYTGNYNGTAPMWNQGGLFQSQSDSFFGEYSLEPGRSMMADDWSNYKMEAEWEYSEESEQWDYLCDGFEVEPENGQIISGMHAMFADWDSVESGDHLNIKIIHTPSQKVIFDSDVRVI
;
A
#
# COMPACT_ATOMS: atom_id res chain seq x y z
N MET A 1 -65.04 -49.03 -34.29
CA MET A 1 -63.87 -48.20 -33.97
C MET A 1 -64.26 -47.03 -33.08
N LYS A 2 -63.61 -46.87 -31.92
CA LYS A 2 -63.03 -45.60 -31.41
C LYS A 2 -62.60 -45.79 -29.95
N ARG A 3 -61.28 -45.74 -29.74
CA ARG A 3 -60.57 -45.82 -28.45
C ARG A 3 -60.80 -44.49 -27.72
N LYS A 4 -61.39 -44.48 -26.53
CA LYS A 4 -61.42 -43.29 -25.68
C LYS A 4 -60.17 -43.26 -24.80
N MET A 5 -59.32 -42.27 -25.05
CA MET A 5 -58.08 -41.98 -24.34
C MET A 5 -58.43 -41.39 -22.97
N LYS A 6 -58.05 -42.06 -21.87
CA LYS A 6 -58.14 -41.50 -20.51
C LYS A 6 -56.99 -40.50 -20.34
N LEU A 7 -57.32 -39.22 -20.26
CA LEU A 7 -56.44 -38.19 -19.71
C LEU A 7 -56.35 -38.41 -18.19
N VAL A 8 -55.17 -38.79 -17.71
CA VAL A 8 -54.87 -38.82 -16.27
C VAL A 8 -54.64 -37.38 -15.84
N ASN A 9 -55.67 -36.78 -15.24
CA ASN A 9 -55.58 -35.45 -14.66
C ASN A 9 -54.92 -35.59 -13.29
N ASP A 10 -53.60 -35.44 -13.23
CA ASP A 10 -52.80 -35.61 -12.01
C ASP A 10 -52.85 -34.31 -11.18
N SER A 11 -54.05 -33.92 -10.75
CA SER A 11 -54.25 -32.78 -9.86
C SER A 11 -53.96 -33.18 -8.41
N ARG A 12 -52.67 -33.36 -8.09
CA ARG A 12 -52.20 -33.41 -6.70
C ARG A 12 -52.27 -32.00 -6.11
N ALA A 13 -53.48 -31.55 -5.81
CA ALA A 13 -53.71 -30.29 -5.11
C ALA A 13 -53.31 -30.49 -3.64
N VAL A 14 -52.30 -29.75 -3.19
CA VAL A 14 -51.94 -29.68 -1.78
C VAL A 14 -53.10 -29.03 -1.03
N SER A 15 -53.49 -29.56 0.12
CA SER A 15 -54.60 -28.98 0.88
C SER A 15 -54.23 -27.57 1.36
N PRO A 16 -55.20 -26.63 1.48
CA PRO A 16 -54.92 -25.25 1.88
C PRO A 16 -54.11 -25.15 3.18
N VAL A 17 -54.38 -26.04 4.13
CA VAL A 17 -53.67 -26.08 5.42
C VAL A 17 -52.23 -26.55 5.27
N ILE A 18 -52.00 -27.59 4.45
CA ILE A 18 -50.64 -28.12 4.23
C ILE A 18 -49.81 -27.13 3.42
N GLY A 19 -50.41 -26.42 2.46
CA GLY A 19 -49.72 -25.39 1.68
C GLY A 19 -49.18 -24.26 2.55
N VAL A 20 -50.00 -23.77 3.50
CA VAL A 20 -49.58 -22.73 4.45
C VAL A 20 -48.49 -23.24 5.39
N MET A 21 -48.65 -24.44 5.94
CA MET A 21 -47.63 -25.03 6.82
C MET A 21 -46.29 -25.19 6.11
N LEU A 22 -46.30 -25.65 4.85
CA LEU A 22 -45.09 -25.82 4.05
C LEU A 22 -44.44 -24.48 3.70
N MET A 23 -45.23 -23.45 3.38
CA MET A 23 -44.72 -22.10 3.12
C MET A 23 -44.04 -21.49 4.36
N VAL A 24 -44.63 -21.63 5.54
CA VAL A 24 -44.05 -21.13 6.80
C VAL A 24 -42.74 -21.85 7.11
N VAL A 25 -42.69 -23.17 6.96
CA VAL A 25 -41.46 -23.93 7.21
C VAL A 25 -40.36 -23.52 6.24
N VAL A 26 -40.66 -23.44 4.94
CA VAL A 26 -39.66 -23.07 3.92
C VAL A 26 -39.16 -21.64 4.15
N THR A 27 -40.04 -20.69 4.48
CA THR A 27 -39.64 -19.30 4.73
C THR A 27 -38.78 -19.17 5.98
N VAL A 28 -39.09 -19.88 7.06
CA VAL A 28 -38.28 -19.90 8.29
C VAL A 28 -36.89 -20.52 8.03
N VAL A 29 -36.84 -21.64 7.31
CA VAL A 29 -35.57 -22.29 6.95
C VAL A 29 -34.72 -21.39 6.05
N LEU A 30 -35.32 -20.79 5.02
CA LEU A 30 -34.63 -19.86 4.14
C LEU A 30 -34.13 -18.64 4.91
N ALA A 31 -34.97 -18.01 5.75
CA ALA A 31 -34.59 -16.88 6.58
C ALA A 31 -33.43 -17.20 7.52
N ALA A 32 -33.43 -18.38 8.15
CA ALA A 32 -32.32 -18.83 8.99
C ALA A 32 -31.03 -19.03 8.19
N ALA A 33 -31.13 -19.66 7.00
CA ALA A 33 -29.99 -19.90 6.12
C ALA A 33 -29.38 -18.60 5.56
N VAL A 34 -30.21 -17.62 5.14
CA VAL A 34 -29.68 -16.31 4.72
C VAL A 34 -29.13 -15.51 5.91
N SER A 35 -29.72 -15.61 7.10
CA SER A 35 -29.23 -14.91 8.30
C SER A 35 -27.86 -15.45 8.76
N SER A 36 -27.64 -16.76 8.72
CA SER A 36 -26.34 -17.36 9.03
C SER A 36 -25.29 -17.06 7.95
N SER A 37 -25.72 -16.82 6.70
CA SER A 37 -24.83 -16.48 5.59
C SER A 37 -24.41 -15.00 5.61
N SER A 38 -25.25 -14.10 6.11
CA SER A 38 -24.91 -12.68 6.28
C SER A 38 -24.03 -12.39 7.49
N GLN A 39 -24.08 -13.23 8.53
CA GLN A 39 -23.22 -13.07 9.71
C GLN A 39 -21.75 -13.43 9.41
N GLY A 40 -21.51 -14.40 8.51
CA GLY A 40 -20.15 -14.77 8.09
C GLY A 40 -19.47 -13.77 7.14
N ILE A 41 -20.20 -12.76 6.64
CA ILE A 41 -19.65 -11.69 5.78
C ILE A 41 -19.25 -10.44 6.59
N LEU A 42 -19.72 -10.31 7.84
CA LEU A 42 -19.42 -9.16 8.69
C LEU A 42 -18.20 -9.38 9.61
N ASP A 43 -17.71 -10.61 9.75
CA ASP A 43 -16.60 -10.97 10.66
C ASP A 43 -15.19 -10.70 10.09
N GLY A 44 -15.06 -9.94 8.99
CA GLY A 44 -13.81 -9.88 8.22
C GLY A 44 -13.15 -8.50 8.03
N THR A 45 -13.78 -7.39 8.41
CA THR A 45 -13.12 -6.07 8.30
C THR A 45 -12.91 -5.51 9.68
N GLU A 46 -11.65 -5.52 10.14
CA GLU A 46 -11.27 -4.74 11.31
C GLU A 46 -11.69 -3.28 11.13
N GLN A 47 -12.02 -2.60 12.23
CA GLN A 47 -12.45 -1.21 12.20
C GLN A 47 -11.35 -0.37 11.54
N THR A 48 -11.68 0.29 10.43
CA THR A 48 -10.75 1.21 9.76
C THR A 48 -10.46 2.39 10.69
N PRO A 49 -9.19 2.68 11.02
CA PRO A 49 -8.84 3.82 11.85
C PRO A 49 -9.18 5.14 11.13
N SER A 50 -9.57 6.15 11.90
CA SER A 50 -9.76 7.51 11.39
C SER A 50 -8.51 8.33 11.66
N ALA A 51 -7.71 8.60 10.62
CA ALA A 51 -6.49 9.40 10.71
C ALA A 51 -6.42 10.43 9.58
N VAL A 52 -5.78 11.56 9.86
CA VAL A 52 -5.52 12.64 8.92
C VAL A 52 -4.01 12.75 8.72
N PHE A 53 -3.57 12.74 7.47
CA PHE A 53 -2.16 12.85 7.11
C PHE A 53 -1.89 14.10 6.27
N SER A 54 -0.65 14.56 6.32
CA SER A 54 -0.10 15.50 5.35
C SER A 54 1.16 14.90 4.75
N ALA A 55 1.34 15.06 3.45
CA ALA A 55 2.57 14.65 2.76
C ALA A 55 3.26 15.85 2.13
N GLU A 56 4.58 15.84 2.16
CA GLU A 56 5.47 16.82 1.56
C GLU A 56 6.57 16.07 0.81
N ILE A 57 6.85 16.48 -0.42
CA ILE A 57 7.96 15.95 -1.23
C ILE A 57 8.82 17.13 -1.62
N VAL A 58 10.08 17.08 -1.24
CA VAL A 58 11.05 18.14 -1.47
C VAL A 58 12.20 17.59 -2.29
N LYS A 59 12.56 18.29 -3.36
CA LYS A 59 13.64 17.90 -4.26
C LYS A 59 14.77 18.93 -4.24
N ASP A 60 15.99 18.42 -4.26
CA ASP A 60 17.22 19.18 -4.46
C ASP A 60 17.46 20.36 -3.49
N ILE A 61 17.18 20.18 -2.20
CA ILE A 61 17.53 21.19 -1.20
C ILE A 61 19.01 21.14 -0.83
N ASN A 62 19.60 22.31 -0.61
CA ASN A 62 20.95 22.41 -0.05
C ASN A 62 20.96 21.89 1.39
N ALA A 63 21.70 20.80 1.62
CA ALA A 63 21.88 20.19 2.93
C ALA A 63 23.34 20.28 3.38
N LYS A 64 23.54 20.56 4.67
CA LYS A 64 24.88 20.52 5.28
C LYS A 64 25.18 19.10 5.74
N MET A 65 26.14 18.47 5.09
CA MET A 65 26.50 17.07 5.28
C MET A 65 27.86 16.99 5.97
N GLY A 66 27.89 17.37 7.25
CA GLY A 66 29.15 17.53 7.99
C GLY A 66 29.98 18.70 7.43
N PRO A 67 31.25 18.49 7.02
CA PRO A 67 32.10 19.56 6.47
C PRO A 67 31.82 19.87 4.99
N THR A 68 30.94 19.13 4.32
CA THR A 68 30.66 19.23 2.88
C THR A 68 29.25 19.75 2.64
N GLU A 69 29.07 20.54 1.58
CA GLU A 69 27.76 20.93 1.06
C GLU A 69 27.29 19.88 0.05
N GLY A 70 26.03 19.46 0.18
CA GLY A 70 25.39 18.51 -0.73
C GLY A 70 23.95 18.93 -1.02
N THR A 71 23.34 18.24 -1.98
CA THR A 71 21.94 18.42 -2.38
C THR A 71 21.17 17.21 -1.88
N MET A 72 20.00 17.39 -1.26
CA MET A 72 19.20 16.29 -0.71
C MET A 72 17.72 16.43 -1.11
N SER A 73 17.07 15.31 -1.38
CA SER A 73 15.62 15.22 -1.52
C SER A 73 15.02 14.34 -0.43
N TYR A 74 13.77 14.60 -0.07
CA TYR A 74 13.04 13.79 0.90
C TYR A 74 11.53 13.81 0.67
N VAL A 75 10.87 12.76 1.14
CA VAL A 75 9.43 12.69 1.37
C VAL A 75 9.17 12.61 2.87
N ASN A 76 8.20 13.37 3.33
CA ASN A 76 7.77 13.40 4.72
C ASN A 76 6.25 13.25 4.79
N ILE A 77 5.78 12.17 5.40
CA ILE A 77 4.36 11.92 5.63
C ILE A 77 4.11 12.03 7.14
N LYS A 78 3.32 13.02 7.53
CA LYS A 78 3.02 13.33 8.93
C LYS A 78 1.60 12.93 9.29
N HIS A 79 1.45 12.22 10.41
CA HIS A 79 0.15 11.99 11.02
C HIS A 79 -0.24 13.23 11.81
N ILE A 80 -1.31 13.90 11.40
CA ILE A 80 -1.76 15.18 11.97
C ILE A 80 -2.70 14.96 13.17
N SER A 81 -3.69 14.09 13.02
CA SER A 81 -4.71 13.83 14.05
C SER A 81 -5.45 12.52 13.77
N GLY A 82 -5.99 11.91 14.81
CA GLY A 82 -6.82 10.70 14.69
C GLY A 82 -6.33 9.56 15.56
N ASP A 83 -6.75 8.36 15.20
CA ASP A 83 -6.40 7.11 15.88
C ASP A 83 -4.92 6.76 15.63
N SER A 84 -4.24 6.23 16.64
CA SER A 84 -2.91 5.64 16.47
C SER A 84 -3.00 4.40 15.58
N ILE A 85 -2.07 4.24 14.64
CA ILE A 85 -2.06 3.11 13.70
C ILE A 85 -0.69 2.44 13.72
N ASP A 86 -0.65 1.13 13.89
CA ASP A 86 0.59 0.38 13.76
C ASP A 86 1.03 0.35 12.28
N THR A 87 2.28 0.72 11.99
CA THR A 87 2.75 0.75 10.60
C THR A 87 2.80 -0.62 9.94
N LYS A 88 2.82 -1.71 10.73
CA LYS A 88 2.68 -3.09 10.21
C LYS A 88 1.33 -3.37 9.54
N ASP A 89 0.32 -2.56 9.85
CA ASP A 89 -1.05 -2.67 9.32
C ASP A 89 -1.28 -1.67 8.17
N LEU A 90 -0.21 -1.04 7.67
CA LEU A 90 -0.25 -0.08 6.57
C LEU A 90 0.48 -0.61 5.35
N MET A 91 0.00 -0.24 4.17
CA MET A 91 0.69 -0.39 2.90
C MET A 91 0.67 0.96 2.18
N ILE A 92 1.80 1.37 1.62
CA ILE A 92 1.90 2.63 0.88
C ILE A 92 2.02 2.32 -0.61
N ILE A 93 1.24 3.04 -1.42
CA ILE A 93 1.38 3.04 -2.87
C ILE A 93 1.77 4.44 -3.30
N THR A 94 2.77 4.56 -4.15
CA THR A 94 3.11 5.83 -4.79
C THR A 94 3.01 5.72 -6.30
N GLU A 95 2.63 6.80 -6.95
CA GLU A 95 2.61 6.91 -8.41
C GLU A 95 3.47 8.08 -8.88
N ASN A 96 4.36 7.80 -9.85
CA ASN A 96 5.09 8.81 -10.60
C ASN A 96 4.61 8.79 -12.08
N PRO A 97 3.92 9.83 -12.55
CA PRO A 97 3.40 9.89 -13.93
C PRO A 97 4.46 10.18 -15.00
N LYS A 98 5.71 10.44 -14.60
CA LYS A 98 6.84 10.61 -15.52
C LYS A 98 7.76 9.40 -15.60
N ALA A 99 7.54 8.40 -14.75
CA ALA A 99 8.40 7.24 -14.70
C ALA A 99 8.40 6.48 -16.04
N ARG A 100 9.56 6.34 -16.66
CA ARG A 100 9.77 5.55 -17.89
C ARG A 100 8.81 5.89 -19.03
N GLY A 101 8.48 7.18 -19.21
CA GLY A 101 7.56 7.63 -20.27
C GLY A 101 6.08 7.33 -20.02
N GLY A 102 5.69 7.04 -18.77
CA GLY A 102 4.31 6.82 -18.34
C GLY A 102 4.13 6.78 -16.81
N ASN A 103 3.13 6.04 -16.33
CA ASN A 103 2.81 5.94 -14.91
C ASN A 103 3.56 4.76 -14.27
N GLY A 104 4.53 5.06 -13.40
CA GLY A 104 5.26 4.09 -12.59
C GLY A 104 4.70 4.03 -11.18
N PHE A 105 4.64 2.82 -10.62
CA PHE A 105 4.11 2.56 -9.28
C PHE A 105 5.14 1.89 -8.39
N ARG A 106 5.05 2.18 -7.09
CA ARG A 106 5.70 1.39 -6.04
C ARG A 106 4.67 0.97 -5.01
N GLU A 107 4.80 -0.27 -4.55
CA GLU A 107 4.10 -0.79 -3.39
C GLU A 107 5.10 -1.02 -2.28
N ILE A 108 4.84 -0.44 -1.12
CA ILE A 108 5.71 -0.49 0.04
C ILE A 108 4.96 -1.26 1.11
N TYR A 109 5.50 -2.44 1.41
CA TYR A 109 5.00 -3.33 2.44
C TYR A 109 5.79 -3.15 3.73
N PRO A 110 5.14 -3.24 4.90
CA PRO A 110 5.83 -3.13 6.17
C PRO A 110 6.69 -4.36 6.42
N ASN A 111 7.81 -4.17 7.12
CA ASN A 111 8.78 -5.21 7.44
C ASN A 111 9.39 -5.95 6.23
N GLN A 112 9.20 -5.42 5.02
CA GLN A 112 9.89 -5.89 3.81
C GLN A 112 11.00 -4.90 3.48
N VAL A 113 12.26 -5.34 3.57
CA VAL A 113 13.39 -4.47 3.28
C VAL A 113 13.32 -3.99 1.83
N ASN A 114 13.29 -2.67 1.64
CA ASN A 114 13.26 -2.03 0.32
C ASN A 114 14.35 -0.95 0.18
N THR A 115 15.06 -0.67 1.26
CA THR A 115 16.14 0.30 1.33
C THR A 115 17.39 -0.44 1.75
N TYR A 116 18.43 -0.35 0.92
CA TYR A 116 19.72 -0.97 1.15
C TYR A 116 20.77 0.11 1.03
N THR A 117 21.63 0.22 2.02
CA THR A 117 22.58 1.33 2.13
C THR A 117 23.89 0.79 2.64
N GLY A 118 24.98 1.54 2.48
CA GLY A 118 26.27 1.14 3.05
C GLY A 118 26.27 1.05 4.58
N ASN A 119 25.30 1.67 5.27
CA ASN A 119 25.25 1.74 6.72
C ASN A 119 24.17 0.87 7.37
N TYR A 120 23.10 0.54 6.64
CA TYR A 120 21.97 -0.25 7.13
C TYR A 120 21.09 -0.77 5.98
N ASN A 121 20.28 -1.78 6.30
CA ASN A 121 19.19 -2.28 5.47
C ASN A 121 17.88 -2.19 6.26
N GLY A 122 16.82 -1.71 5.64
CA GLY A 122 15.49 -1.72 6.28
C GLY A 122 14.37 -1.23 5.36
N THR A 123 13.21 -0.95 5.97
CA THR A 123 12.00 -0.57 5.24
C THR A 123 11.73 0.93 5.38
N ALA A 124 11.73 1.65 4.25
CA ALA A 124 11.23 3.01 4.15
C ALA A 124 9.69 3.03 4.03
N PRO A 125 9.00 4.09 4.45
CA PRO A 125 9.53 5.27 5.13
C PRO A 125 9.76 5.03 6.63
N MET A 126 10.85 5.57 7.16
CA MET A 126 11.24 5.37 8.56
C MET A 126 10.72 6.48 9.47
N TRP A 127 10.56 6.18 10.76
CA TRP A 127 10.40 7.21 11.77
C TRP A 127 11.77 7.74 12.21
N ASN A 128 12.10 8.97 11.82
CA ASN A 128 13.31 9.63 12.30
C ASN A 128 13.08 10.20 13.70
N GLN A 129 13.59 9.49 14.71
CA GLN A 129 13.45 9.85 16.12
C GLN A 129 14.43 10.95 16.56
N GLY A 130 15.31 11.39 15.66
CA GLY A 130 16.43 12.27 15.97
C GLY A 130 17.59 11.50 16.63
N GLY A 131 18.80 11.65 16.08
CA GLY A 131 19.99 10.95 16.57
C GLY A 131 20.68 10.12 15.48
N LEU A 132 21.73 9.40 15.86
CA LEU A 132 22.43 8.52 14.92
C LEU A 132 21.56 7.30 14.61
N PHE A 133 21.49 6.90 13.34
CA PHE A 133 20.62 5.82 12.88
C PHE A 133 20.80 4.50 13.66
N GLN A 134 22.04 4.17 14.00
CA GLN A 134 22.42 2.98 14.80
C GLN A 134 21.85 2.97 16.23
N SER A 135 21.37 4.11 16.71
CA SER A 135 20.75 4.26 18.03
C SER A 135 19.23 4.32 18.00
N GLN A 136 18.62 4.28 16.80
CA GLN A 136 17.18 4.35 16.61
C GLN A 136 16.61 2.94 16.40
N SER A 137 16.24 2.25 17.49
CA SER A 137 15.51 0.98 17.38
C SER A 137 14.07 1.21 16.92
N ASP A 138 13.48 0.19 16.30
CA ASP A 138 12.06 0.15 15.93
C ASP A 138 11.63 1.37 15.08
N SER A 139 12.46 1.71 14.09
CA SER A 139 12.29 2.93 13.29
C SER A 139 11.93 2.63 11.85
N PHE A 140 12.02 1.38 11.40
CA PHE A 140 11.63 1.01 10.04
C PHE A 140 10.13 0.84 9.91
N PHE A 141 9.63 1.05 8.69
CA PHE A 141 8.21 0.89 8.38
C PHE A 141 7.77 -0.54 8.70
N GLY A 142 6.84 -0.68 9.63
CA GLY A 142 6.40 -1.96 10.18
C GLY A 142 6.77 -2.18 11.65
N GLU A 143 7.71 -1.40 12.20
CA GLU A 143 8.23 -1.59 13.56
C GLU A 143 7.62 -0.65 14.60
N TYR A 144 7.01 0.46 14.18
CA TYR A 144 6.48 1.51 15.08
C TYR A 144 4.99 1.80 14.88
N SER A 145 4.39 2.42 15.89
CA SER A 145 3.05 3.00 15.82
C SER A 145 3.10 4.47 15.42
N LEU A 146 2.23 4.87 14.52
CA LEU A 146 2.10 6.22 14.01
C LEU A 146 1.01 6.96 14.79
N GLU A 147 1.43 7.78 15.75
CA GLU A 147 0.55 8.62 16.57
C GLU A 147 0.46 10.05 16.01
N PRO A 148 -0.61 10.82 16.34
CA PRO A 148 -0.69 12.22 15.98
C PRO A 148 0.57 13.00 16.38
N GLY A 149 1.16 13.71 15.42
CA GLY A 149 2.40 14.46 15.55
C GLY A 149 3.64 13.73 15.02
N ARG A 150 3.62 12.40 14.90
CA ARG A 150 4.74 11.63 14.33
C ARG A 150 4.76 11.74 12.81
N SER A 151 5.93 11.61 12.24
CA SER A 151 6.12 11.53 10.80
C SER A 151 7.01 10.37 10.40
N MET A 152 6.72 9.86 9.22
CA MET A 152 7.54 8.88 8.52
C MET A 152 8.19 9.57 7.32
N MET A 153 9.48 9.33 7.13
CA MET A 153 10.27 9.99 6.10
C MET A 153 11.12 9.01 5.31
N ALA A 154 11.43 9.38 4.08
CA ALA A 154 12.47 8.75 3.28
C ALA A 154 13.24 9.85 2.56
N ASP A 155 14.54 9.69 2.37
CA ASP A 155 15.39 10.71 1.77
C ASP A 155 16.56 10.06 1.03
N ASP A 156 17.30 10.82 0.20
CA ASP A 156 18.40 10.22 -0.57
C ASP A 156 19.70 10.02 0.23
N TRP A 157 19.85 10.61 1.42
CA TRP A 157 21.17 10.94 1.99
C TRP A 157 21.42 10.51 3.45
N SER A 158 20.40 10.09 4.19
CA SER A 158 20.51 9.33 5.45
C SER A 158 21.34 8.04 5.25
N ASN A 159 21.64 7.73 3.99
CA ASN A 159 22.02 6.46 3.39
C ASN A 159 23.08 6.75 2.32
N TYR A 160 24.34 6.33 2.46
CA TYR A 160 25.27 6.35 1.33
C TYR A 160 25.83 4.95 1.09
N LYS A 161 26.13 4.50 -0.15
CA LYS A 161 26.61 5.24 -1.34
C LYS A 161 26.02 4.74 -2.69
N MET A 162 25.78 5.69 -3.60
CA MET A 162 25.99 5.73 -5.08
C MET A 162 24.94 5.26 -6.12
N GLU A 163 24.69 6.19 -7.06
CA GLU A 163 24.46 6.08 -8.53
C GLU A 163 23.76 4.81 -8.99
N ALA A 164 22.52 4.66 -8.55
CA ALA A 164 21.64 3.71 -9.17
C ALA A 164 20.84 4.43 -10.27
N GLU A 165 21.09 4.06 -11.53
CA GLU A 165 20.49 4.65 -12.72
C GLU A 165 19.64 3.60 -13.42
N TRP A 166 18.51 4.01 -14.00
CA TRP A 166 17.70 3.13 -14.82
C TRP A 166 18.31 3.01 -16.21
N GLU A 167 18.72 1.82 -16.62
CA GLU A 167 19.17 1.54 -17.99
C GLU A 167 18.14 0.64 -18.70
N TYR A 168 17.84 0.95 -19.96
CA TYR A 168 17.02 0.08 -20.78
C TYR A 168 17.87 -1.09 -21.26
N SER A 169 17.55 -2.30 -20.81
CA SER A 169 18.21 -3.50 -21.28
C SER A 169 17.56 -3.97 -22.58
N GLU A 170 18.34 -3.91 -23.66
CA GLU A 170 17.91 -4.45 -24.96
C GLU A 170 17.76 -5.98 -24.94
N GLU A 171 18.38 -6.67 -23.97
CA GLU A 171 18.33 -8.13 -23.83
C GLU A 171 17.05 -8.61 -23.14
N SER A 172 16.59 -7.90 -22.11
CA SER A 172 15.37 -8.24 -21.35
C SER A 172 14.13 -7.46 -21.84
N GLU A 173 14.30 -6.52 -22.78
CA GLU A 173 13.26 -5.59 -23.28
C GLU A 173 12.54 -4.82 -22.14
N GLN A 174 13.23 -4.62 -21.03
CA GLN A 174 12.72 -3.91 -19.85
C GLN A 174 13.75 -2.90 -19.33
N TRP A 175 13.25 -1.95 -18.55
CA TRP A 175 14.10 -1.01 -17.83
C TRP A 175 14.56 -1.65 -16.52
N ASP A 176 15.87 -1.82 -16.39
CA ASP A 176 16.52 -2.45 -15.25
C ASP A 176 17.13 -1.36 -14.37
N TYR A 177 17.04 -1.54 -13.06
CA TYR A 177 17.64 -0.60 -12.12
C TYR A 177 19.10 -1.00 -12.02
N LEU A 178 20.03 -0.16 -12.42
CA LEU A 178 21.43 -0.49 -12.34
C LEU A 178 22.09 0.29 -11.22
N CYS A 179 23.12 -0.25 -10.59
CA CYS A 179 24.03 0.50 -9.73
C CYS A 179 25.46 0.08 -10.10
N ASP A 180 26.32 1.02 -10.48
CA ASP A 180 27.69 0.75 -10.95
C ASP A 180 27.74 -0.26 -12.13
N GLY A 181 26.74 -0.20 -13.04
CA GLY A 181 26.67 -1.03 -14.25
C GLY A 181 26.21 -2.48 -14.07
N PHE A 182 25.58 -2.82 -12.94
CA PHE A 182 24.99 -4.14 -12.67
C PHE A 182 23.50 -4.04 -12.36
N GLU A 183 22.71 -5.00 -12.86
CA GLU A 183 21.27 -5.12 -12.56
C GLU A 183 21.03 -5.32 -11.06
N VAL A 184 20.24 -4.42 -10.50
CA VAL A 184 19.82 -4.35 -9.10
C VAL A 184 18.45 -4.97 -8.97
N GLU A 185 18.45 -6.21 -8.51
CA GLU A 185 17.28 -6.86 -7.95
C GLU A 185 17.01 -6.28 -6.54
N PRO A 186 15.92 -5.51 -6.33
CA PRO A 186 15.60 -4.90 -5.04
C PRO A 186 15.45 -5.93 -3.91
N GLU A 187 15.21 -7.19 -4.26
CA GLU A 187 14.99 -8.32 -3.37
C GLU A 187 16.30 -9.04 -2.98
N ASN A 188 17.43 -8.74 -3.64
CA ASN A 188 18.76 -9.33 -3.36
C ASN A 188 19.74 -8.37 -2.66
N GLY A 189 19.29 -7.18 -2.28
CA GLY A 189 20.00 -6.29 -1.36
C GLY A 189 21.12 -5.43 -1.93
N GLN A 190 20.92 -4.91 -3.15
CA GLN A 190 21.75 -3.85 -3.71
C GLN A 190 21.15 -2.46 -3.44
N ILE A 191 22.01 -1.44 -3.44
CA ILE A 191 21.80 -0.14 -2.77
C ILE A 191 20.62 0.62 -3.40
N ILE A 192 19.61 0.92 -2.58
CA ILE A 192 18.41 1.69 -2.94
C ILE A 192 18.26 2.78 -1.87
N SER A 193 18.23 4.05 -2.29
CA SER A 193 17.98 5.17 -1.37
C SER A 193 16.51 5.23 -0.95
N GLY A 194 16.19 5.97 0.12
CA GLY A 194 14.82 6.06 0.60
C GLY A 194 13.85 6.60 -0.46
N MET A 195 14.29 7.58 -1.25
CA MET A 195 13.45 8.14 -2.33
C MET A 195 13.21 7.14 -3.47
N HIS A 196 14.21 6.36 -3.85
CA HIS A 196 14.09 5.35 -4.90
C HIS A 196 13.32 4.09 -4.44
N ALA A 197 13.34 3.82 -3.13
CA ALA A 197 12.49 2.82 -2.50
C ALA A 197 11.02 3.27 -2.51
N MET A 198 10.79 4.57 -2.29
CA MET A 198 9.45 5.14 -2.24
C MET A 198 8.85 5.38 -3.61
N PHE A 199 9.59 5.91 -4.58
CA PHE A 199 9.05 6.31 -5.89
C PHE A 199 9.73 5.58 -7.05
N ALA A 200 8.93 5.18 -8.05
CA ALA A 200 9.46 4.65 -9.29
C ALA A 200 10.13 5.77 -10.09
N ASP A 201 11.33 5.52 -10.61
CA ASP A 201 12.07 6.45 -11.48
C ASP A 201 12.15 7.87 -10.88
N TRP A 202 12.63 7.96 -9.63
CA TRP A 202 12.72 9.23 -8.89
C TRP A 202 13.55 10.30 -9.62
N ASP A 203 14.54 9.89 -10.42
CA ASP A 203 15.37 10.79 -11.21
C ASP A 203 14.59 11.55 -12.29
N SER A 204 13.51 10.96 -12.82
CA SER A 204 12.62 11.64 -13.79
C SER A 204 11.80 12.80 -13.22
N VAL A 205 11.75 12.92 -11.89
CA VAL A 205 10.92 13.91 -11.19
C VAL A 205 11.63 15.25 -11.12
N GLU A 206 10.92 16.35 -11.37
CA GLU A 206 11.41 17.72 -11.24
C GLU A 206 10.55 18.52 -10.24
N SER A 207 11.11 19.59 -9.66
CA SER A 207 10.32 20.52 -8.85
C SER A 207 9.17 21.11 -9.68
N GLY A 208 7.96 21.06 -9.13
CA GLY A 208 6.72 21.39 -9.81
C GLY A 208 5.89 20.20 -10.27
N ASP A 209 6.47 19.01 -10.34
CA ASP A 209 5.74 17.78 -10.65
C ASP A 209 4.81 17.37 -9.52
N HIS A 210 3.91 16.44 -9.82
CA HIS A 210 2.89 15.96 -8.90
C HIS A 210 2.99 14.43 -8.83
N LEU A 211 3.12 13.91 -7.62
CA LEU A 211 3.24 12.49 -7.34
C LEU A 211 2.10 12.08 -6.40
N ASN A 212 1.41 10.98 -6.70
CA ASN A 212 0.37 10.48 -5.82
C ASN A 212 0.98 9.64 -4.70
N ILE A 213 0.47 9.83 -3.48
CA ILE A 213 0.75 8.97 -2.33
C ILE A 213 -0.56 8.48 -1.77
N LYS A 214 -0.67 7.16 -1.64
CA LYS A 214 -1.82 6.45 -1.09
C LYS A 214 -1.41 5.56 0.06
N ILE A 215 -2.17 5.59 1.16
CA ILE A 215 -1.98 4.70 2.31
C ILE A 215 -3.22 3.84 2.47
N ILE A 216 -3.01 2.54 2.56
CA ILE A 216 -4.06 1.54 2.74
C ILE A 216 -3.88 0.89 4.11
N HIS A 217 -4.95 0.88 4.91
CA HIS A 217 -5.00 0.08 6.13
C HIS A 217 -5.32 -1.38 5.75
N THR A 218 -4.31 -2.25 5.81
CA THR A 218 -4.36 -3.61 5.26
C THR A 218 -5.39 -4.50 5.96
N PRO A 219 -5.62 -4.46 7.30
CA PRO A 219 -6.65 -5.28 7.94
C PRO A 219 -8.07 -4.94 7.48
N SER A 220 -8.34 -3.66 7.18
CA SER A 220 -9.66 -3.22 6.71
C SER A 220 -9.76 -3.09 5.19
N GLN A 221 -8.64 -3.21 4.47
CA GLN A 221 -8.50 -3.00 3.02
C GLN A 221 -9.03 -1.63 2.53
N LYS A 222 -8.98 -0.60 3.37
CA LYS A 222 -9.46 0.74 3.01
C LYS A 222 -8.31 1.70 2.83
N VAL A 223 -8.46 2.56 1.83
CA VAL A 223 -7.60 3.74 1.66
C VAL A 223 -7.92 4.73 2.79
N ILE A 224 -6.88 5.08 3.56
CA ILE A 224 -6.97 6.05 4.67
C ILE A 224 -6.27 7.37 4.34
N PHE A 225 -5.47 7.40 3.26
CA PHE A 225 -4.88 8.60 2.69
C PHE A 225 -4.74 8.43 1.18
N ASP A 226 -5.07 9.47 0.43
CA ASP A 226 -4.87 9.57 -1.01
C ASP A 226 -4.67 11.04 -1.34
N SER A 227 -3.47 11.42 -1.76
CA SER A 227 -3.15 12.79 -2.08
C SER A 227 -2.22 12.86 -3.27
N ASP A 228 -2.54 13.78 -4.17
CA ASP A 228 -1.60 14.25 -5.18
C ASP A 228 -0.71 15.33 -4.56
N VAL A 229 0.59 15.08 -4.50
CA VAL A 229 1.56 15.90 -3.75
C VAL A 229 2.49 16.58 -4.74
N ARG A 230 2.49 17.91 -4.71
CA ARG A 230 3.41 18.71 -5.51
C ARG A 230 4.81 18.61 -4.95
N VAL A 231 5.77 18.28 -5.80
CA VAL A 231 7.20 18.30 -5.53
C VAL A 231 7.66 19.74 -5.50
N ILE A 232 8.33 20.14 -4.42
CA ILE A 232 8.87 21.49 -4.23
C ILE A 232 10.39 21.51 -4.25
#